data_AF-A0A416WAH7-F1
#
_entry.id   AF-A0A416WAH7-F1
#
_cell.length_a   1.000
_cell.length_b   1.000
_cell.length_c   1.000
_cell.angle_alpha   90.00
_cell.angle_beta   90.00
_cell.angle_gamma   90.00
#
_symmetry.space_group_name_H-M   'P 1'
#
loop_
_entity.id
_entity.type
_entity.pdbx_description
1 polymer ?
#
loop_
_entity_poly.entity_id
_entity_poly.type
_entity_poly.pdbx_seq_one_letter_code
_entity_poly.pdbx_strand_id
1 'polypeptide(L)'
;MDKREKMKEEAVDRLKNLTSSLDLNPNLVKYFEQGKVYYSYLTAGGMVGSIDTIDYIPKYAEIIKKFEKTYEGIVYHAVEDSFGMLSLLYVSKNEEDWPFERPEGKYLYAMVYNFDKEKLKNGIYEIEFEEFGTIIVKSLGGAIVRVG
;
A
#
# COMPACT_ATOMS: atom_id res chain seq x y z
N MET A 1 20.73 -12.13 9.42
CA MET A 1 19.95 -11.09 8.74
C MET A 1 18.90 -10.61 9.70
N ASP A 2 18.80 -9.31 9.91
CA ASP A 2 17.78 -8.73 10.78
C ASP A 2 16.37 -9.02 10.21
N LYS A 3 15.37 -9.19 11.09
CA LYS A 3 14.00 -9.51 10.65
C LYS A 3 13.41 -8.41 9.77
N ARG A 4 13.70 -7.14 10.08
CA ARG A 4 13.22 -6.00 9.30
C ARG A 4 13.96 -5.90 7.96
N GLU A 5 15.23 -6.29 7.90
CA GLU A 5 15.96 -6.43 6.62
C GLU A 5 15.32 -7.46 5.70
N LYS A 6 14.99 -8.66 6.21
CA LYS A 6 14.28 -9.70 5.42
C LYS A 6 12.95 -9.18 4.85
N MET A 7 12.17 -8.46 5.66
CA MET A 7 10.90 -7.88 5.21
C MET A 7 11.09 -6.82 4.13
N LYS A 8 12.19 -6.04 4.20
CA LYS A 8 12.52 -5.07 3.14
C LYS A 8 12.89 -5.76 1.84
N GLU A 9 13.66 -6.85 1.89
CA GLU A 9 13.99 -7.65 0.71
C GLU A 9 12.72 -8.24 0.06
N GLU A 10 11.84 -8.82 0.88
CA GLU A 10 10.54 -9.32 0.42
C GLU A 10 9.67 -8.21 -0.19
N ALA A 11 9.64 -7.02 0.42
CA ALA A 11 8.92 -5.86 -0.12
C ALA A 11 9.48 -5.42 -1.48
N VAL A 12 10.80 -5.40 -1.64
CA VAL A 12 11.47 -5.12 -2.91
C VAL A 12 11.10 -6.15 -3.97
N ASP A 13 11.06 -7.43 -3.61
CA ASP A 13 10.70 -8.51 -4.56
C ASP A 13 9.21 -8.46 -4.95
N ARG A 14 8.31 -8.14 -4.01
CA ARG A 14 6.89 -7.88 -4.29
C ARG A 14 6.74 -6.69 -5.24
N LEU A 15 7.46 -5.59 -5.01
CA LEU A 15 7.45 -4.43 -5.90
C LEU A 15 7.99 -4.75 -7.29
N LYS A 16 9.10 -5.48 -7.41
CA LYS A 16 9.64 -5.93 -8.71
C LYS A 16 8.60 -6.75 -9.47
N ASN A 17 7.96 -7.72 -8.80
CA ASN A 17 6.91 -8.53 -9.40
C ASN A 17 5.75 -7.65 -9.89
N LEU A 18 5.27 -6.71 -9.08
CA LEU A 18 4.21 -5.78 -9.47
C LEU A 18 4.60 -4.89 -10.65
N THR A 19 5.79 -4.29 -10.62
CA THR A 19 6.27 -3.43 -11.72
C THR A 19 6.35 -4.18 -13.03
N SER A 20 6.76 -5.46 -13.01
CA SER A 20 6.85 -6.29 -14.20
C SER A 20 5.50 -6.84 -14.67
N SER A 21 4.62 -7.25 -13.75
CA SER A 21 3.35 -7.91 -14.09
C SER A 21 2.24 -6.94 -14.48
N LEU A 22 2.27 -5.73 -13.93
CA LEU A 22 1.27 -4.69 -14.16
C LEU A 22 1.79 -3.50 -14.97
N ASP A 23 3.03 -3.53 -15.49
CA ASP A 23 3.61 -2.40 -16.24
C ASP A 23 3.53 -1.08 -15.43
N LEU A 24 4.00 -1.13 -14.18
CA LEU A 24 4.02 0.04 -13.28
C LEU A 24 5.28 0.88 -13.51
N ASN A 25 5.31 2.07 -12.90
CA ASN A 25 6.51 2.91 -12.94
C ASN A 25 7.74 2.15 -12.40
N PRO A 26 8.77 1.93 -13.23
CA PRO A 26 9.93 1.11 -12.85
C PRO A 26 10.77 1.73 -11.72
N ASN A 27 10.58 3.01 -11.42
CA ASN A 27 11.29 3.68 -10.34
C ASN A 27 10.72 3.37 -8.94
N LEU A 28 9.55 2.73 -8.83
CA LEU A 28 8.95 2.40 -7.52
C LEU A 28 9.90 1.56 -6.65
N VAL A 29 10.60 0.59 -7.24
CA VAL A 29 11.59 -0.23 -6.54
C VAL A 29 12.72 0.65 -5.99
N LYS A 30 13.30 1.51 -6.84
CA LYS A 30 14.37 2.44 -6.47
C LYS A 30 13.93 3.41 -5.37
N TYR A 31 12.70 3.91 -5.43
CA TYR A 31 12.18 4.82 -4.41
C TYR A 31 12.03 4.12 -3.05
N PHE A 32 11.52 2.89 -3.07
CA PHE A 32 11.40 2.09 -1.85
C PHE A 32 12.76 1.75 -1.22
N GLU A 33 13.76 1.39 -2.03
CA GLU A 33 15.14 1.15 -1.56
C GLU A 33 15.77 2.41 -0.93
N GLN A 34 15.35 3.61 -1.35
CA GLN A 34 15.75 4.89 -0.75
C GLN A 34 14.96 5.23 0.53
N GLY A 35 14.08 4.34 1.00
CA GLY A 35 13.25 4.53 2.18
C GLY A 35 12.00 5.37 1.94
N LYS A 36 11.58 5.55 0.68
CA LYS A 36 10.36 6.30 0.33
C LYS A 36 9.24 5.36 -0.07
N VAL A 37 8.07 5.56 0.51
CA VAL A 37 6.86 4.84 0.10
C VAL A 37 6.02 5.76 -0.77
N TYR A 38 5.57 5.23 -1.90
CA TYR A 38 4.71 5.95 -2.84
C TYR A 38 3.29 5.40 -2.74
N TYR A 39 2.32 6.23 -3.12
CA TYR A 39 0.94 5.82 -3.30
C TYR A 39 0.49 6.06 -4.74
N SER A 40 -0.43 5.23 -5.20
CA SER A 40 -1.14 5.41 -6.47
C SER A 40 -2.50 6.03 -6.24
N TYR A 41 -2.91 6.91 -7.16
CA TYR A 41 -4.20 7.60 -7.11
C TYR A 41 -4.64 7.97 -8.54
N LEU A 42 -5.91 8.34 -8.67
CA LEU A 42 -6.48 8.79 -9.94
C LEU A 42 -6.58 10.31 -9.99
N THR A 43 -6.24 10.88 -11.14
CA THR A 43 -6.39 12.30 -11.46
C THR A 43 -7.24 12.49 -12.71
N ALA A 44 -7.50 13.74 -13.09
CA ALA A 44 -8.29 14.11 -14.27
C ALA A 44 -9.65 13.37 -14.33
N GLY A 45 -10.37 13.31 -13.19
CA GLY A 45 -11.66 12.64 -13.11
C GLY A 45 -11.64 11.12 -13.32
N GLY A 46 -10.51 10.46 -13.04
CA GLY A 46 -10.38 9.01 -13.16
C GLY A 46 -9.68 8.53 -14.44
N MET A 47 -9.26 9.44 -15.32
CA MET A 47 -8.68 9.10 -16.62
C MET A 47 -7.17 8.87 -16.58
N VAL A 48 -6.47 9.39 -15.57
CA VAL A 48 -5.01 9.33 -15.46
C VAL A 48 -4.62 8.74 -14.12
N GLY A 49 -3.84 7.66 -14.14
CA GLY A 49 -3.20 7.13 -12.94
C GLY A 49 -1.91 7.87 -12.67
N SER A 50 -1.71 8.24 -11.41
CA SER A 50 -0.55 9.00 -10.94
C SER A 50 0.06 8.31 -9.72
N ILE A 51 1.34 8.62 -9.46
CA ILE A 51 2.02 8.24 -8.22
C ILE A 51 2.66 9.46 -7.57
N ASP A 52 2.62 9.51 -6.24
CA ASP A 52 3.34 10.51 -5.45
C ASP A 52 3.84 9.88 -4.14
N THR A 53 4.74 10.57 -3.44
CA THR A 53 5.23 10.13 -2.13
C THR A 53 4.13 10.27 -1.08
N ILE A 54 4.05 9.31 -0.14
CA ILE A 54 3.09 9.38 0.97
C ILE A 54 3.29 10.61 1.85
N ASP A 55 4.48 11.20 1.86
CA ASP A 55 4.78 12.43 2.60
C ASP A 55 4.03 13.67 2.05
N TYR A 56 3.50 13.59 0.82
CA TYR A 56 2.69 14.66 0.25
C TYR A 56 1.38 14.86 1.02
N ILE A 57 0.81 13.78 1.58
CA ILE A 57 -0.40 13.78 2.38
C ILE A 57 -0.04 13.35 3.81
N PRO A 58 0.13 14.28 4.77
CA PRO A 58 0.56 13.95 6.13
C PRO A 58 -0.26 12.84 6.80
N LYS A 59 -1.56 12.80 6.52
CA LYS A 59 -2.47 11.76 7.01
C LYS A 59 -2.07 10.35 6.56
N TYR A 60 -1.59 10.18 5.33
CA TYR A 60 -1.19 8.86 4.80
C TYR A 60 0.07 8.37 5.49
N ALA A 61 1.03 9.28 5.72
CA ALA A 61 2.22 8.98 6.51
C ALA A 61 1.87 8.56 7.95
N GLU A 62 0.89 9.20 8.58
CA GLU A 62 0.39 8.83 9.91
C GLU A 62 -0.28 7.45 9.93
N ILE A 63 -1.12 7.15 8.93
CA ILE A 63 -1.78 5.85 8.79
C ILE A 63 -0.74 4.72 8.65
N ILE A 64 0.27 4.90 7.80
CA ILE A 64 1.35 3.93 7.63
C ILE A 64 2.14 3.76 8.93
N LYS A 65 2.52 4.85 9.60
CA LYS A 65 3.23 4.78 10.90
C LYS A 65 2.42 4.03 11.95
N LYS A 66 1.10 4.26 12.00
CA LYS A 66 0.19 3.55 12.91
C LYS A 66 0.15 2.06 12.57
N PHE A 67 -0.01 1.72 11.28
CA PHE A 67 0.01 0.33 10.82
C PHE A 67 1.31 -0.38 11.20
N GLU A 68 2.47 0.19 10.87
CA GLU A 68 3.78 -0.42 11.16
C GLU A 68 4.02 -0.56 12.66
N LYS A 69 3.51 0.36 13.49
CA LYS A 69 3.60 0.25 14.94
C LYS A 69 2.70 -0.84 15.51
N THR A 70 1.48 -0.97 15.01
CA THR A 70 0.46 -1.89 15.54
C THR A 70 0.72 -3.33 15.08
N TYR A 71 1.01 -3.52 13.79
CA TYR A 71 1.12 -4.83 13.16
C TYR A 71 2.56 -5.28 12.97
N GLU A 72 3.54 -4.41 13.23
CA GLU A 72 4.97 -4.66 13.01
C GLU A 72 5.29 -5.07 11.56
N GLY A 73 4.42 -4.68 10.62
CA GLY A 73 4.59 -4.86 9.17
C GLY A 73 5.45 -3.76 8.54
N ILE A 74 5.75 -3.90 7.25
CA ILE A 74 6.33 -2.83 6.42
C ILE A 74 5.41 -2.56 5.24
N VAL A 75 5.03 -1.31 5.02
CA VAL A 75 4.24 -0.90 3.85
C VAL A 75 5.19 -0.60 2.70
N TYR A 76 4.96 -1.22 1.54
CA TYR A 76 5.80 -1.02 0.35
C TYR A 76 5.16 -0.16 -0.73
N HIS A 77 3.83 -0.05 -0.72
CA HIS A 77 3.06 0.82 -1.61
C HIS A 77 1.66 1.06 -1.03
N ALA A 78 1.01 2.15 -1.40
CA ALA A 78 -0.38 2.39 -1.05
C ALA A 78 -1.24 2.71 -2.28
N VAL A 79 -2.55 2.44 -2.21
CA VAL A 79 -3.50 2.72 -3.29
C VAL A 79 -4.66 3.49 -2.71
N GLU A 80 -4.76 4.77 -3.09
CA GLU A 80 -5.95 5.58 -2.86
C GLU A 80 -6.97 5.24 -3.94
N ASP A 81 -8.17 4.84 -3.52
CA ASP A 81 -9.28 4.62 -4.44
C ASP A 81 -10.32 5.74 -4.37
N SER A 82 -11.18 5.78 -5.39
CA SER A 82 -12.23 6.80 -5.52
C SER A 82 -13.37 6.64 -4.51
N PHE A 83 -13.34 5.60 -3.67
CA PHE A 83 -14.38 5.31 -2.68
C PHE A 83 -14.01 5.80 -1.28
N GLY A 84 -12.94 6.60 -1.15
CA GLY A 84 -12.51 7.09 0.15
C GLY A 84 -11.82 6.01 0.98
N MET A 85 -11.04 5.14 0.34
CA MET A 85 -10.22 4.16 1.03
C MET A 85 -8.75 4.27 0.63
N LEU A 86 -7.88 3.88 1.55
CA LEU A 86 -6.45 3.73 1.33
C LEU A 86 -6.07 2.27 1.59
N SER A 87 -5.72 1.54 0.53
CA SER A 87 -5.24 0.17 0.63
C SER A 87 -3.72 0.16 0.81
N LEU A 88 -3.24 -0.37 1.93
CA LEU A 88 -1.82 -0.52 2.21
C LEU A 88 -1.35 -1.90 1.75
N LEU A 89 -0.42 -1.92 0.81
CA LEU A 89 0.26 -3.14 0.40
C LEU A 89 1.49 -3.32 1.29
N TYR A 90 1.57 -4.46 1.97
CA TYR A 90 2.50 -4.63 3.06
C TYR A 90 3.16 -6.02 3.07
N VAL A 91 4.24 -6.14 3.86
CA VAL A 91 4.85 -7.40 4.27
C VAL A 91 4.57 -7.57 5.76
N SER A 92 3.92 -8.67 6.16
CA SER A 92 3.67 -8.95 7.58
C SER A 92 4.93 -9.38 8.33
N LYS A 93 4.87 -9.28 9.66
CA LYS A 93 5.92 -9.82 10.53
C LYS A 93 5.96 -11.36 10.55
N ASN A 94 4.96 -12.03 10.00
CA ASN A 94 4.80 -13.49 10.04
C ASN A 94 5.22 -14.07 8.69
N GLU A 95 6.45 -14.59 8.60
CA GLU A 95 6.99 -15.15 7.35
C GLU A 95 6.15 -16.31 6.79
N GLU A 96 5.42 -17.02 7.66
CA GLU A 96 4.48 -18.10 7.30
C GLU A 96 3.28 -17.61 6.47
N ASP A 97 2.88 -16.35 6.62
CA ASP A 97 1.75 -15.74 5.90
C ASP A 97 2.17 -15.25 4.50
N TRP A 98 3.47 -15.04 4.26
CA TRP A 98 3.97 -14.41 3.03
C TRP A 98 3.55 -15.09 1.73
N PRO A 99 3.50 -16.44 1.62
CA PRO A 99 3.02 -17.09 0.41
C PRO A 99 1.60 -16.68 0.01
N PHE A 100 0.74 -16.34 0.98
CA PHE A 100 -0.65 -15.92 0.75
C PHE A 100 -0.79 -14.40 0.55
N GLU A 101 0.13 -13.62 1.11
CA GLU A 101 0.12 -12.15 1.01
C GLU A 101 0.83 -11.62 -0.24
N ARG A 102 1.64 -12.44 -0.91
CA ARG A 102 2.37 -12.05 -2.12
C ARG A 102 1.39 -11.70 -3.24
N PRO A 103 1.68 -10.65 -4.04
CA PRO A 103 0.91 -10.32 -5.23
C PRO A 103 0.77 -11.50 -6.20
N GLU A 104 -0.45 -11.74 -6.67
CA GLU A 104 -0.74 -12.71 -7.73
C GLU A 104 -1.50 -12.03 -8.87
N GLY A 105 -0.75 -11.56 -9.88
CA GLY A 105 -1.31 -10.84 -11.03
C GLY A 105 -2.08 -9.59 -10.60
N LYS A 106 -3.41 -9.64 -10.74
CA LYS A 106 -4.31 -8.52 -10.39
C LYS A 106 -4.92 -8.61 -8.98
N TYR A 107 -4.54 -9.62 -8.21
CA TYR A 107 -5.07 -9.87 -6.86
C TYR A 107 -3.99 -9.53 -5.84
N LEU A 108 -4.22 -8.47 -5.06
CA LEU A 108 -3.25 -7.97 -4.09
C LEU A 108 -3.82 -8.08 -2.68
N TYR A 109 -3.05 -8.66 -1.76
CA TYR A 109 -3.41 -8.64 -0.35
C TYR A 109 -3.06 -7.29 0.27
N ALA A 110 -4.00 -6.70 1.00
CA ALA A 110 -3.88 -5.36 1.54
C ALA A 110 -4.57 -5.25 2.91
N MET A 111 -4.12 -4.27 3.70
CA MET A 111 -4.95 -3.69 4.75
C MET A 111 -5.69 -2.48 4.17
N VAL A 112 -7.01 -2.43 4.30
CA VAL A 112 -7.84 -1.35 3.77
C VAL A 112 -8.25 -0.42 4.91
N TYR A 113 -7.80 0.82 4.80
CA TYR A 113 -8.19 1.90 5.70
C TYR A 113 -9.34 2.69 5.05
N ASN A 114 -10.53 2.66 5.67
CA ASN A 114 -11.72 3.36 5.16
C ASN A 114 -11.93 4.70 5.88
N PHE A 115 -11.82 5.81 5.15
CA PHE A 115 -11.94 7.16 5.73
C PHE A 115 -13.35 7.44 6.29
N ASP A 116 -14.41 6.85 5.74
CA ASP A 116 -15.78 7.02 6.22
C ASP A 116 -16.02 6.32 7.58
N LYS A 117 -15.12 5.44 8.00
CA LYS A 117 -15.17 4.74 9.29
C LYS A 117 -14.36 5.43 10.38
N GLU A 118 -13.76 6.59 10.07
CA GLU A 118 -13.06 7.38 11.06
C GLU A 118 -14.01 7.97 12.09
N LYS A 119 -13.62 7.86 13.35
CA LYS A 119 -14.27 8.53 14.47
C LYS A 119 -13.25 9.31 15.25
N LEU A 120 -13.63 10.53 15.64
CA LEU A 120 -12.82 11.33 16.54
C LEU A 120 -12.92 10.75 17.95
N LYS A 121 -11.80 10.26 18.48
CA LYS A 121 -11.66 9.77 19.86
C LYS A 121 -10.49 10.49 20.51
N ASN A 122 -10.76 11.20 21.60
CA ASN A 122 -9.74 11.94 22.36
C ASN A 122 -8.88 12.90 21.51
N GLY A 123 -9.47 13.53 20.50
CA GLY A 123 -8.77 14.45 19.60
C GLY A 123 -7.95 13.79 18.49
N ILE A 124 -8.04 12.46 18.33
CA ILE A 124 -7.35 11.68 17.30
C ILE A 124 -8.41 10.95 16.46
N TYR A 125 -8.26 10.97 15.13
CA TYR A 125 -9.10 10.16 14.27
C TYR A 125 -8.64 8.70 14.33
N GLU A 126 -9.55 7.81 14.71
CA GLU A 126 -9.33 6.37 14.76
C GLU A 126 -10.41 5.67 13.93
N ILE A 127 -10.05 4.60 13.22
CA ILE A 127 -11.06 3.72 12.62
C ILE A 127 -11.42 2.61 13.59
N GLU A 128 -12.70 2.26 13.64
CA GLU A 128 -13.17 1.15 14.47
C GLU A 128 -13.02 -0.21 13.80
N PHE A 129 -12.74 -0.24 12.49
CA PHE A 129 -12.65 -1.46 11.71
C PHE A 129 -11.58 -1.33 10.64
N GLU A 130 -10.52 -2.11 10.78
CA GLU A 130 -9.47 -2.34 9.77
C GLU A 130 -9.78 -3.67 9.05
N GLU A 131 -9.74 -3.68 7.71
CA GLU A 131 -10.03 -4.88 6.93
C GLU A 131 -8.74 -5.39 6.26
N PHE A 132 -8.43 -6.68 6.47
CA PHE A 132 -7.36 -7.37 5.75
C PHE A 132 -7.99 -8.27 4.70
N GLY A 133 -7.57 -8.12 3.45
CA GLY A 133 -8.21 -8.84 2.36
C GLY A 133 -7.54 -8.65 1.02
N THR A 134 -8.10 -9.34 0.02
CA THR A 134 -7.66 -9.22 -1.36
C THR A 134 -8.43 -8.09 -2.06
N ILE A 135 -7.69 -7.16 -2.65
CA ILE A 135 -8.22 -6.17 -3.59
C ILE A 135 -7.93 -6.60 -5.03
N ILE A 136 -8.79 -6.19 -5.96
CA ILE A 136 -8.61 -6.41 -7.39
C ILE A 136 -8.12 -5.11 -8.01
N VAL A 137 -7.05 -5.17 -8.79
CA VAL A 137 -6.42 -3.99 -9.37
C VAL A 137 -6.29 -4.05 -10.89
N LYS A 138 -6.00 -2.91 -11.48
CA LYS A 138 -5.44 -2.77 -12.83
C LYS A 138 -4.31 -1.74 -12.80
N SER A 139 -3.56 -1.67 -13.90
CA SER A 139 -2.61 -0.59 -14.14
C SER A 139 -3.23 0.51 -15.00
N LEU A 140 -2.87 1.75 -14.71
CA LEU A 140 -3.19 2.90 -15.55
C LEU A 140 -2.04 3.92 -15.44
N GLY A 141 -1.38 4.24 -16.55
CA GLY A 141 -0.30 5.25 -16.56
C GLY A 141 0.89 4.92 -15.66
N GLY A 142 1.14 3.63 -15.39
CA GLY A 142 2.20 3.19 -14.48
C GLY A 142 1.82 3.23 -12.98
N ALA A 143 0.56 3.50 -12.66
CA ALA A 143 0.01 3.49 -11.29
C ALA A 143 -0.94 2.30 -11.09
N ILE A 144 -1.10 1.89 -9.82
CA ILE A 144 -2.06 0.86 -9.42
C ILE A 144 -3.43 1.51 -9.17
N VAL A 145 -4.48 0.94 -9.74
CA VAL A 145 -5.86 1.40 -9.55
C VAL A 145 -6.71 0.24 -9.04
N ARG A 146 -7.36 0.42 -7.90
CA ARG A 146 -8.32 -0.56 -7.38
C ARG A 146 -9.61 -0.54 -8.20
N VAL A 147 -10.13 -1.73 -8.51
CA VAL A 147 -11.37 -1.94 -9.27
C VAL A 147 -12.31 -2.97 -8.61
N GLY A 148 -11.90 -3.58 -7.51
CA GLY A 148 -12.68 -4.52 -6.69
C GLY A 148 -12.07 -4.70 -5.31
#